data_AF-A0A9D8EEI8-F1
#
_entry.id   AF-A0A9D8EEI8-F1
#
_cell.length_a   1.000
_cell.length_b   1.000
_cell.length_c   1.000
_cell.angle_alpha   90.00
_cell.angle_beta   90.00
_cell.angle_gamma   90.00
#
_symmetry.space_group_name_H-M   'P 1'
#
loop_
_entity.id
_entity.type
_entity.pdbx_description
1 polymer ?
#
loop_
_entity_poly.entity_id
_entity_poly.type
_entity_poly.pdbx_seq_one_letter_code
_entity_poly.pdbx_strand_id
1 'polypeptide(L)'
;MDNSIKNGKENDLISECKNAALKISKKSLDEYEIYGFSASHNEIELYKGDVENLSFSDTKGIGFRIFKNKKMGYSYTSNFDENAIDDCIARAVENAEISDADEFNYLPDPSEFVISSSTVDRDLLYSKDFGSFSTEDKIAITKELEKISLKKDCRVSGINNLTYSDMSSLTLIMNSRGLFDHYRTTSAFTYLSVISKGGTEEISTGDYFGYARDLSGFNIENIAENAVMRSVTLLGARKIKSVTADLLIDPFVGAQFLQFISDTVSADAVQKGKSLFKDKLNKPVFSISLNIFDDGTLKNGLSSKPFDGEGVPKGRTAVFENGNLATFLYNSYTARKDGRSSTGNAVRASYKSPPQTGVSNFYIE
;
A
#
# COMPACT_ATOMS: atom_id res chain seq x y z
N MET A 1 5.87 -27.46 1.80
CA MET A 1 4.39 -27.55 1.86
C MET A 1 3.81 -26.95 0.59
N ASP A 2 2.80 -27.62 0.06
CA ASP A 2 2.61 -27.97 -1.35
C ASP A 2 1.96 -26.86 -2.21
N ASN A 3 2.37 -26.74 -3.49
CA ASN A 3 1.78 -25.82 -4.47
C ASN A 3 0.29 -26.14 -4.74
N SER A 4 -0.16 -27.35 -4.42
CA SER A 4 -1.57 -27.78 -4.48
C SER A 4 -2.48 -27.01 -3.49
N ILE A 5 -2.02 -26.71 -2.27
CA ILE A 5 -2.79 -25.97 -1.26
C ILE A 5 -2.91 -24.48 -1.66
N LYS A 6 -1.88 -23.93 -2.32
CA LYS A 6 -1.84 -22.53 -2.78
C LYS A 6 -2.78 -22.27 -3.96
N ASN A 7 -2.84 -23.18 -4.93
CA ASN A 7 -3.84 -23.12 -6.01
C ASN A 7 -5.27 -23.36 -5.47
N GLY A 8 -5.41 -24.10 -4.37
CA GLY A 8 -6.67 -24.30 -3.67
C GLY A 8 -7.27 -23.00 -3.12
N LYS A 9 -6.49 -22.20 -2.36
CA LYS A 9 -6.96 -20.93 -1.76
C LYS A 9 -7.35 -19.87 -2.82
N GLU A 10 -6.66 -19.83 -3.96
CA GLU A 10 -6.95 -18.92 -5.08
C GLU A 10 -8.23 -19.33 -5.81
N ASN A 11 -8.33 -20.59 -6.22
CA ASN A 11 -9.52 -21.11 -6.88
C ASN A 11 -10.75 -21.00 -5.97
N ASP A 12 -10.56 -21.16 -4.66
CA ASP A 12 -11.57 -20.96 -3.64
C ASP A 12 -12.10 -19.52 -3.63
N LEU A 13 -11.26 -18.48 -3.39
CA LEU A 13 -11.75 -17.09 -3.36
C LEU A 13 -12.40 -16.65 -4.69
N ILE A 14 -11.83 -17.05 -5.84
CA ILE A 14 -12.40 -16.73 -7.15
C ILE A 14 -13.79 -17.36 -7.29
N SER A 15 -13.94 -18.62 -6.89
CA SER A 15 -15.23 -19.34 -6.94
C SER A 15 -16.25 -18.68 -6.02
N GLU A 16 -15.86 -18.30 -4.81
CA GLU A 16 -16.71 -17.59 -3.87
C GLU A 16 -17.21 -16.26 -4.43
N CYS A 17 -16.32 -15.47 -5.05
CA CYS A 17 -16.73 -14.20 -5.66
C CYS A 17 -17.66 -14.42 -6.86
N LYS A 18 -17.43 -15.47 -7.67
CA LYS A 18 -18.31 -15.83 -8.80
C LYS A 18 -19.70 -16.27 -8.31
N ASN A 19 -19.76 -17.07 -7.24
CA ASN A 19 -21.03 -17.47 -6.62
C ASN A 19 -21.78 -16.25 -6.08
N ALA A 20 -21.07 -15.33 -5.42
CA ALA A 20 -21.64 -14.08 -4.94
C ALA A 20 -22.16 -13.21 -6.11
N ALA A 21 -21.47 -13.18 -7.25
CA ALA A 21 -21.92 -12.50 -8.47
C ALA A 21 -23.25 -13.04 -9.00
N LEU A 22 -23.43 -14.37 -9.01
CA LEU A 22 -24.70 -15.01 -9.41
C LEU A 22 -25.87 -14.66 -8.46
N LYS A 23 -25.58 -14.38 -7.19
CA LYS A 23 -26.59 -13.98 -6.20
C LYS A 23 -26.97 -12.50 -6.35
N ILE A 24 -25.97 -11.61 -6.37
CA ILE A 24 -26.20 -10.16 -6.46
C ILE A 24 -26.81 -9.74 -7.80
N SER A 25 -26.50 -10.45 -8.91
CA SER A 25 -27.08 -10.16 -10.23
C SER A 25 -28.58 -10.37 -10.30
N LYS A 26 -29.19 -11.07 -9.35
CA LYS A 26 -30.64 -11.28 -9.25
C LYS A 26 -31.36 -10.14 -8.51
N LYS A 27 -30.62 -9.21 -7.90
CA LYS A 27 -31.18 -8.06 -7.19
C LYS A 27 -31.49 -6.94 -8.19
N SER A 28 -32.53 -6.15 -7.92
CA SER A 28 -32.87 -4.96 -8.71
C SER A 28 -31.95 -3.79 -8.31
N LEU A 29 -30.81 -3.70 -8.99
CA LEU A 29 -29.73 -2.73 -8.79
C LEU A 29 -29.40 -2.07 -10.12
N ASP A 30 -28.91 -0.83 -10.09
CA ASP A 30 -28.38 -0.19 -11.31
C ASP A 30 -27.02 -0.83 -11.63
N GLU A 31 -26.14 -0.89 -10.62
CA GLU A 31 -24.78 -1.39 -10.77
C GLU A 31 -24.26 -2.02 -9.47
N TYR A 32 -23.29 -2.92 -9.58
CA TYR A 32 -22.60 -3.51 -8.44
C TYR A 32 -21.15 -3.86 -8.75
N GLU A 33 -20.33 -3.90 -7.70
CA GLU A 33 -18.95 -4.35 -7.71
C GLU A 33 -18.71 -5.29 -6.52
N ILE A 34 -17.92 -6.33 -6.77
CA ILE A 34 -17.45 -7.28 -5.79
C ILE A 34 -15.93 -7.17 -5.74
N TYR A 35 -15.40 -6.95 -4.55
CA TYR A 35 -13.97 -6.88 -4.28
C TYR A 35 -13.56 -8.04 -3.38
N GLY A 36 -12.81 -8.98 -3.94
CA GLY A 36 -12.25 -10.11 -3.22
C GLY A 36 -10.82 -9.83 -2.77
N PHE A 37 -10.49 -10.16 -1.53
CA PHE A 37 -9.11 -10.05 -1.04
C PHE A 37 -8.78 -11.21 -0.12
N SER A 38 -7.60 -11.81 -0.35
CA SER A 38 -6.97 -12.69 0.62
C SER A 38 -5.49 -12.35 0.79
N ALA A 39 -4.98 -12.57 1.99
CA ALA A 39 -3.57 -12.38 2.31
C ALA A 39 -3.15 -13.36 3.41
N SER A 40 -1.94 -13.88 3.31
CA SER A 40 -1.23 -14.56 4.39
C SER A 40 -0.06 -13.66 4.79
N HIS A 41 0.04 -13.34 6.07
CA HIS A 41 1.07 -12.49 6.63
C HIS A 41 1.79 -13.20 7.78
N ASN A 42 3.12 -13.14 7.74
CA ASN A 42 3.99 -13.70 8.77
C ASN A 42 4.83 -12.59 9.38
N GLU A 43 5.00 -12.61 10.70
CA GLU A 43 5.84 -11.66 11.42
C GLU A 43 6.73 -12.42 12.41
N ILE A 44 7.98 -11.98 12.51
CA ILE A 44 9.01 -12.54 13.36
C ILE A 44 9.70 -11.38 14.06
N GLU A 45 9.73 -11.40 15.39
CA GLU A 45 10.48 -10.43 16.19
C GLU A 45 11.61 -11.16 16.92
N LEU A 46 12.81 -10.62 16.81
CA LEU A 46 14.00 -11.14 17.49
C LEU A 46 14.46 -10.19 18.59
N TYR A 47 14.94 -10.79 19.67
CA TYR A 47 15.68 -10.10 20.72
C TYR A 47 16.83 -10.97 21.21
N LYS A 48 18.06 -10.44 21.12
CA LYS A 48 19.28 -11.08 21.60
C LYS A 48 19.48 -12.51 21.08
N GLY A 49 19.20 -12.73 19.80
CA GLY A 49 19.36 -14.01 19.12
C GLY A 49 18.20 -14.99 19.33
N ASP A 50 17.20 -14.65 20.14
CA ASP A 50 16.02 -15.47 20.39
C ASP A 50 14.77 -14.90 19.70
N VAL A 51 13.86 -15.79 19.32
CA VAL A 51 12.57 -15.40 18.73
C VAL A 51 11.63 -15.03 19.88
N GLU A 52 11.25 -13.76 19.98
CA GLU A 52 10.29 -13.30 20.99
C GLU A 52 8.86 -13.46 20.53
N ASN A 53 8.60 -13.16 19.25
CA ASN A 53 7.29 -13.26 18.65
C ASN A 53 7.39 -13.96 17.29
N LEU A 54 6.42 -14.85 17.05
CA LEU A 54 6.21 -15.51 15.77
C LEU A 54 4.71 -15.57 15.53
N SER A 55 4.22 -14.75 14.60
CA SER A 55 2.80 -14.63 14.31
C SER A 55 2.50 -14.97 12.85
N PHE A 56 1.35 -15.62 12.66
CA PHE A 56 0.81 -15.99 11.36
C PHE A 56 -0.64 -15.50 11.31
N SER A 57 -0.99 -14.73 10.28
CA SER A 57 -2.35 -14.26 10.07
C SER A 57 -2.81 -14.52 8.64
N ASP A 58 -3.98 -15.13 8.53
CA ASP A 58 -4.69 -15.31 7.26
C ASP A 58 -5.89 -14.36 7.26
N THR A 59 -6.01 -13.56 6.22
CA THR A 59 -7.15 -12.69 5.96
C THR A 59 -7.80 -13.14 4.66
N LYS A 60 -9.12 -13.34 4.65
CA LYS A 60 -9.89 -13.64 3.44
C LYS A 60 -11.27 -12.99 3.58
N GLY A 61 -11.77 -12.37 2.52
CA GLY A 61 -13.11 -11.80 2.53
C GLY A 61 -13.53 -11.17 1.21
N ILE A 62 -14.80 -10.78 1.16
CA ILE A 62 -15.46 -10.15 0.02
C ILE A 62 -16.16 -8.87 0.49
N GLY A 63 -15.99 -7.79 -0.26
CA GLY A 63 -16.76 -6.56 -0.13
C GLY A 63 -17.72 -6.37 -1.29
N PHE A 64 -18.91 -5.85 -1.02
CA PHE A 64 -19.94 -5.52 -2.00
C PHE A 64 -20.15 -4.02 -2.02
N ARG A 65 -19.94 -3.40 -3.18
CA ARG A 65 -20.29 -2.00 -3.43
C ARG A 65 -21.45 -1.96 -4.43
N ILE A 66 -22.56 -1.34 -4.05
CA ILE A 66 -23.81 -1.36 -4.80
C ILE A 66 -24.27 0.06 -5.10
N PHE A 67 -24.87 0.25 -6.26
CA PHE A 67 -25.46 1.50 -6.70
C PHE A 67 -26.93 1.28 -7.09
N LYS A 68 -27.83 2.10 -6.51
CA LYS A 68 -29.26 2.11 -6.84
C LYS A 68 -29.80 3.53 -6.68
N ASN A 69 -30.42 4.07 -7.73
CA ASN A 69 -30.93 5.43 -7.79
C ASN A 69 -29.88 6.46 -7.36
N LYS A 70 -28.64 6.32 -7.83
CA LYS A 70 -27.50 7.20 -7.47
C LYS A 70 -27.11 7.18 -5.98
N LYS A 71 -27.62 6.23 -5.21
CA LYS A 71 -27.20 5.98 -3.82
C LYS A 71 -26.22 4.82 -3.77
N MET A 72 -25.14 4.97 -3.02
CA MET A 72 -24.11 3.95 -2.86
C MET A 72 -24.23 3.26 -1.51
N GLY A 73 -24.23 1.93 -1.52
CA GLY A 73 -24.19 1.11 -0.32
C GLY A 73 -22.97 0.19 -0.33
N TYR A 74 -22.42 -0.06 0.86
CA TYR A 74 -21.28 -0.95 1.04
C TYR A 74 -21.49 -1.91 2.20
N SER A 75 -21.09 -3.16 2.02
CA SER A 75 -21.01 -4.16 3.07
C SER A 75 -19.87 -5.15 2.77
N TYR A 76 -19.50 -5.96 3.75
CA TYR A 76 -18.44 -6.95 3.57
C TYR A 76 -18.62 -8.14 4.50
N THR A 77 -17.99 -9.26 4.16
CA THR A 77 -17.99 -10.47 4.98
C THR A 77 -16.70 -11.26 4.81
N SER A 78 -16.29 -11.96 5.87
CA SER A 78 -15.28 -13.03 5.84
C SER A 78 -15.90 -14.41 6.02
N ASN A 79 -17.23 -14.49 6.19
CA ASN A 79 -17.99 -15.73 6.19
C ASN A 79 -18.56 -15.98 4.78
N PHE A 80 -18.24 -17.15 4.23
CA PHE A 80 -18.59 -17.62 2.89
C PHE A 80 -19.81 -18.57 2.88
N ASP A 81 -20.42 -18.83 4.03
CA ASP A 81 -21.70 -19.54 4.10
C ASP A 81 -22.74 -18.85 3.21
N GLU A 82 -23.57 -19.64 2.52
CA GLU A 82 -24.53 -19.10 1.55
C GLU A 82 -25.42 -18.01 2.14
N ASN A 83 -25.95 -18.24 3.35
CA ASN A 83 -26.80 -17.29 4.06
C ASN A 83 -26.03 -16.01 4.44
N ALA A 84 -24.76 -16.12 4.83
CA ALA A 84 -23.94 -14.97 5.21
C ALA A 84 -23.67 -14.06 4.01
N ILE A 85 -23.48 -14.63 2.81
CA ILE A 85 -23.35 -13.86 1.57
C ILE A 85 -24.66 -13.13 1.22
N ASP A 86 -25.81 -13.83 1.32
CA ASP A 86 -27.11 -13.22 1.05
C ASP A 86 -27.44 -12.08 2.01
N ASP A 87 -27.19 -12.28 3.31
CA ASP A 87 -27.32 -11.24 4.34
C ASP A 87 -26.39 -10.06 4.08
N CYS A 88 -25.14 -10.32 3.66
CA CYS A 88 -24.18 -9.28 3.35
C CYS A 88 -24.64 -8.43 2.17
N ILE A 89 -25.11 -9.07 1.09
CA ILE A 89 -25.69 -8.36 -0.07
C ILE A 89 -26.90 -7.53 0.37
N ALA A 90 -27.81 -8.10 1.17
CA ALA A 90 -28.98 -7.39 1.67
C ALA A 90 -28.57 -6.12 2.45
N ARG A 91 -27.58 -6.21 3.34
CA ARG A 91 -27.05 -5.06 4.08
C ARG A 91 -26.46 -3.99 3.16
N ALA A 92 -25.75 -4.36 2.09
CA ALA A 92 -25.27 -3.36 1.13
C ALA A 92 -26.43 -2.63 0.44
N VAL A 93 -27.51 -3.33 0.12
CA VAL A 93 -28.73 -2.70 -0.45
C VAL A 93 -29.41 -1.79 0.56
N GLU A 94 -29.61 -2.23 1.80
CA GLU A 94 -30.17 -1.41 2.88
C GLU A 94 -29.34 -0.14 3.12
N ASN A 95 -28.00 -0.28 3.15
CA ASN A 95 -27.08 0.85 3.27
C ASN A 95 -27.23 1.84 2.09
N ALA A 96 -27.46 1.34 0.87
CA ALA A 96 -27.74 2.21 -0.27
C ALA A 96 -29.06 2.95 -0.09
N GLU A 97 -30.12 2.30 0.41
CA GLU A 97 -31.45 2.92 0.55
C GLU A 97 -31.47 4.11 1.51
N ILE A 98 -30.72 4.04 2.62
CA ILE A 98 -30.60 5.11 3.62
C ILE A 98 -29.55 6.18 3.26
N SER A 99 -28.72 5.94 2.24
CA SER A 99 -27.70 6.90 1.80
C SER A 99 -28.30 8.02 0.94
N ASP A 100 -27.61 9.14 0.87
CA ASP A 100 -27.97 10.25 -0.01
C ASP A 100 -27.68 9.91 -1.47
N ALA A 101 -28.53 10.41 -2.37
CA ALA A 101 -28.30 10.30 -3.79
C ALA A 101 -27.23 11.31 -4.22
N ASP A 102 -26.29 10.87 -5.05
CA ASP A 102 -25.21 11.69 -5.60
C ASP A 102 -24.99 11.28 -7.07
N GLU A 103 -25.10 12.24 -7.99
CA GLU A 103 -25.02 11.98 -9.43
C GLU A 103 -23.72 11.28 -9.87
N PHE A 104 -22.64 11.45 -9.10
CA PHE A 104 -21.31 10.89 -9.35
C PHE A 104 -21.14 9.45 -8.82
N ASN A 105 -22.13 8.92 -8.09
CA ASN A 105 -22.13 7.53 -7.59
C ASN A 105 -22.56 6.54 -8.67
N TYR A 106 -21.58 6.05 -9.43
CA TYR A 106 -21.69 4.94 -10.35
C TYR A 106 -20.31 4.29 -10.57
N LEU A 107 -20.27 3.09 -11.14
CA LEU A 107 -19.03 2.35 -11.41
C LEU A 107 -18.12 3.10 -12.40
N PRO A 108 -16.81 2.85 -12.38
CA PRO A 108 -15.89 3.39 -13.36
C PRO A 108 -16.33 3.06 -14.79
N ASP A 109 -16.24 4.03 -15.69
CA ASP A 109 -16.46 3.84 -17.12
C ASP A 109 -15.13 3.81 -17.86
N PRO A 110 -14.83 2.77 -18.69
CA PRO A 110 -13.61 2.75 -19.48
C PRO A 110 -13.39 3.98 -20.36
N SER A 111 -14.46 4.68 -20.78
CA SER A 111 -14.35 5.94 -21.52
C SER A 111 -13.85 7.13 -20.68
N GLU A 112 -13.85 7.01 -19.36
CA GLU A 112 -13.39 8.03 -18.41
C GLU A 112 -11.92 7.85 -17.99
N PHE A 113 -11.23 6.82 -18.49
CA PHE A 113 -9.87 6.48 -18.05
C PHE A 113 -8.83 7.31 -18.81
N VAL A 114 -7.90 7.94 -18.08
CA VAL A 114 -6.71 8.55 -18.71
C VAL A 114 -5.82 7.47 -19.32
N ILE A 115 -5.78 6.31 -18.67
CA ILE A 115 -4.91 5.19 -19.03
C ILE A 115 -5.78 4.01 -19.40
N SER A 116 -5.74 3.63 -20.69
CA SER A 116 -6.61 2.58 -21.23
C SER A 116 -6.20 1.17 -20.79
N SER A 117 -4.93 0.97 -20.46
CA SER A 117 -4.38 -0.33 -20.04
C SER A 117 -3.10 -0.15 -19.24
N SER A 118 -2.90 -0.96 -18.20
CA SER A 118 -1.67 -0.94 -17.43
C SER A 118 -0.53 -1.67 -18.14
N THR A 119 0.67 -1.13 -18.00
CA THR A 119 1.92 -1.70 -18.53
C THR A 119 2.65 -2.58 -17.52
N VAL A 120 2.04 -2.86 -16.35
CA VAL A 120 2.67 -3.67 -15.31
C VAL A 120 2.85 -5.10 -15.77
N ASP A 121 4.08 -5.57 -15.66
CA ASP A 121 4.38 -6.99 -15.73
C ASP A 121 3.93 -7.67 -14.43
N ARG A 122 2.88 -8.48 -14.53
CA ARG A 122 2.27 -9.18 -13.40
C ARG A 122 3.21 -10.22 -12.78
N ASP A 123 4.14 -10.76 -13.56
CA ASP A 123 5.13 -11.72 -13.06
C ASP A 123 6.14 -11.06 -12.10
N LEU A 124 6.29 -9.73 -12.14
CA LEU A 124 7.14 -8.97 -11.21
C LEU A 124 6.45 -8.58 -9.90
N LEU A 125 5.14 -8.82 -9.80
CA LEU A 125 4.38 -8.52 -8.59
C LEU A 125 4.46 -9.65 -7.57
N TYR A 126 4.60 -10.88 -8.04
CA TYR A 126 4.57 -12.09 -7.23
C TYR A 126 5.85 -12.91 -7.44
N SER A 127 6.60 -13.14 -6.36
CA SER A 127 7.74 -14.05 -6.42
C SER A 127 7.29 -15.51 -6.43
N LYS A 128 7.75 -16.25 -7.45
CA LYS A 128 7.50 -17.70 -7.58
C LYS A 128 8.18 -18.49 -6.45
N ASP A 129 9.29 -17.98 -5.93
CA ASP A 129 10.08 -18.59 -4.86
C ASP A 129 9.59 -18.16 -3.47
N PHE A 130 8.63 -17.23 -3.36
CA PHE A 130 8.14 -16.73 -2.07
C PHE A 130 7.80 -17.85 -1.07
N GLY A 131 7.18 -18.93 -1.57
CA GLY A 131 6.77 -20.04 -0.73
C GLY A 131 7.78 -21.19 -0.61
N SER A 132 9.00 -21.05 -1.11
CA SER A 132 10.11 -21.97 -0.82
C SER A 132 10.86 -21.59 0.45
N PHE A 133 10.76 -20.34 0.91
CA PHE A 133 11.39 -19.88 2.15
C PHE A 133 10.62 -20.41 3.36
N SER A 134 11.30 -21.23 4.16
CA SER A 134 10.80 -21.75 5.44
C SER A 134 10.80 -20.67 6.53
N THR A 135 10.15 -20.95 7.66
CA THR A 135 10.24 -20.07 8.84
C THR A 135 11.69 -20.01 9.34
N GLU A 136 12.41 -21.12 9.27
CA GLU A 136 13.81 -21.23 9.66
C GLU A 136 14.72 -20.36 8.80
N ASP A 137 14.49 -20.29 7.49
CA ASP A 137 15.26 -19.40 6.58
C ASP A 137 15.05 -17.92 6.96
N LYS A 138 13.81 -17.55 7.27
CA LYS A 138 13.43 -16.19 7.68
C LYS A 138 14.05 -15.82 9.03
N ILE A 139 14.04 -16.73 9.99
CA ILE A 139 14.74 -16.55 11.27
C ILE A 139 16.24 -16.43 11.04
N ALA A 140 16.83 -17.28 10.19
CA ALA A 140 18.27 -17.30 9.94
C ALA A 140 18.78 -15.99 9.36
N ILE A 141 18.10 -15.42 8.35
CA ILE A 141 18.51 -14.13 7.77
C ILE A 141 18.37 -12.99 8.77
N THR A 142 17.32 -13.03 9.62
CA THR A 142 17.07 -12.01 10.64
C THR A 142 18.13 -12.09 11.75
N LYS A 143 18.52 -13.29 12.19
CA LYS A 143 19.64 -13.50 13.12
C LYS A 143 20.97 -13.05 12.52
N GLU A 144 21.21 -13.29 11.23
CA GLU A 144 22.41 -12.80 10.57
C GLU A 144 22.43 -11.27 10.51
N LEU A 145 21.30 -10.62 10.22
CA LEU A 145 21.15 -9.17 10.28
C LEU A 145 21.49 -8.61 11.67
N GLU A 146 21.03 -9.23 12.75
CA GLU A 146 21.43 -8.87 14.12
C GLU A 146 22.95 -9.00 14.33
N LYS A 147 23.50 -10.17 13.97
CA LYS A 147 24.92 -10.49 14.17
C LYS A 147 25.85 -9.54 13.44
N ILE A 148 25.56 -9.18 12.19
CA ILE A 148 26.38 -8.23 11.44
C ILE A 148 26.26 -6.82 12.02
N SER A 149 25.06 -6.42 12.46
CA SER A 149 24.82 -5.09 13.03
C SER A 149 25.60 -4.88 14.33
N LEU A 150 25.58 -5.86 15.22
CA LEU A 150 26.33 -5.84 16.49
C LEU A 150 27.85 -5.80 16.29
N LYS A 151 28.36 -6.26 15.15
CA LYS A 151 29.80 -6.30 14.83
C LYS A 151 30.31 -5.14 13.99
N LYS A 152 29.41 -4.32 13.43
CA LYS A 152 29.77 -3.26 12.48
C LYS A 152 30.54 -2.09 13.11
N ASP A 153 30.28 -1.77 14.37
CA ASP A 153 31.00 -0.71 15.10
C ASP A 153 31.09 -1.07 16.59
N CYS A 154 32.24 -0.82 17.23
CA CYS A 154 32.47 -1.17 18.63
C CYS A 154 31.60 -0.38 19.62
N ARG A 155 30.99 0.72 19.17
CA ARG A 155 30.06 1.54 19.96
C ARG A 155 28.65 0.97 19.96
N VAL A 156 28.32 0.03 19.08
CA VAL A 156 27.02 -0.65 19.08
C VAL A 156 26.91 -1.47 20.37
N SER A 157 25.90 -1.14 21.17
CA SER A 157 25.67 -1.73 22.49
C SER A 157 24.49 -2.69 22.54
N GLY A 158 23.64 -2.68 21.51
CA GLY A 158 22.51 -3.59 21.40
C GLY A 158 21.57 -3.24 20.24
N ILE A 159 20.55 -4.08 20.08
CA ILE A 159 19.44 -3.90 19.15
C ILE A 159 18.19 -3.67 19.98
N ASN A 160 17.45 -2.61 19.68
CA ASN A 160 16.22 -2.25 20.38
C ASN A 160 14.99 -2.93 19.77
N ASN A 161 15.00 -3.10 18.45
CA ASN A 161 13.92 -3.71 17.70
C ASN A 161 14.50 -4.34 16.43
N LEU A 162 14.10 -5.59 16.17
CA LEU A 162 14.39 -6.28 14.93
C LEU A 162 13.19 -7.13 14.53
N THR A 163 12.53 -6.70 13.46
CA THR A 163 11.34 -7.36 12.92
C THR A 163 11.61 -7.79 11.49
N TYR A 164 11.19 -9.01 11.16
CA TYR A 164 10.97 -9.45 9.79
C TYR A 164 9.47 -9.68 9.61
N SER A 165 8.94 -9.30 8.45
CA SER A 165 7.61 -9.71 8.05
C SER A 165 7.52 -9.96 6.56
N ASP A 166 6.56 -10.79 6.16
CA ASP A 166 6.22 -10.96 4.76
C ASP A 166 4.72 -11.12 4.54
N MET A 167 4.29 -10.90 3.30
CA MET A 167 2.89 -11.03 2.89
C MET A 167 2.81 -11.60 1.48
N SER A 168 1.91 -12.56 1.28
CA SER A 168 1.43 -12.98 -0.03
C SER A 168 -0.07 -12.70 -0.10
N SER A 169 -0.53 -12.01 -1.15
CA SER A 169 -1.94 -11.66 -1.29
C SER A 169 -2.48 -11.89 -2.69
N LEU A 170 -3.78 -12.11 -2.78
CA LEU A 170 -4.59 -12.15 -3.97
C LEU A 170 -5.65 -11.04 -3.88
N THR A 171 -5.70 -10.19 -4.90
CA THR A 171 -6.75 -9.18 -5.07
C THR A 171 -7.56 -9.53 -6.30
N LEU A 172 -8.88 -9.45 -6.18
CA LEU A 172 -9.83 -9.69 -7.26
C LEU A 172 -10.88 -8.59 -7.30
N ILE A 173 -11.27 -8.18 -8.50
CA ILE A 173 -12.40 -7.29 -8.71
C ILE A 173 -13.30 -7.83 -9.82
N MET A 174 -14.60 -7.71 -9.62
CA MET A 174 -15.58 -7.92 -10.67
C MET A 174 -16.75 -6.94 -10.53
N ASN A 175 -17.40 -6.59 -11.63
CA ASN A 175 -18.53 -5.66 -11.58
C ASN A 175 -19.60 -5.93 -12.65
N SER A 176 -20.75 -5.29 -12.51
CA SER A 176 -21.91 -5.43 -13.40
C SER A 176 -21.68 -4.89 -14.82
N ARG A 177 -20.59 -4.16 -15.07
CA ARG A 177 -20.17 -3.68 -16.40
C ARG A 177 -19.29 -4.67 -17.15
N GLY A 178 -19.09 -5.88 -16.60
CA GLY A 178 -18.33 -6.95 -17.23
C GLY A 178 -16.83 -6.96 -16.90
N LEU A 179 -16.38 -6.15 -15.95
CA LEU A 179 -15.02 -6.28 -15.43
C LEU A 179 -14.89 -7.59 -14.65
N PHE A 180 -13.82 -8.33 -14.91
CA PHE A 180 -13.31 -9.42 -14.08
C PHE A 180 -11.79 -9.43 -14.20
N ASP A 181 -11.08 -9.13 -13.12
CA ASP A 181 -9.62 -9.18 -13.11
C ASP A 181 -9.10 -9.47 -11.70
N HIS A 182 -7.89 -10.01 -11.61
CA HIS A 182 -7.22 -10.38 -10.38
C HIS A 182 -5.69 -10.37 -10.53
N TYR A 183 -4.98 -10.18 -9.43
CA TYR A 183 -3.52 -10.28 -9.42
C TYR A 183 -3.03 -10.73 -8.05
N ARG A 184 -1.80 -11.25 -8.05
CA ARG A 184 -1.09 -11.64 -6.84
C ARG A 184 0.07 -10.69 -6.58
N THR A 185 0.35 -10.48 -5.30
CA THR A 185 1.52 -9.72 -4.87
C THR A 185 2.23 -10.45 -3.75
N THR A 186 3.55 -10.31 -3.72
CA THR A 186 4.35 -10.64 -2.54
C THR A 186 5.17 -9.44 -2.10
N SER A 187 5.44 -9.39 -0.80
CA SER A 187 6.35 -8.43 -0.20
C SER A 187 7.02 -9.05 1.02
N ALA A 188 8.28 -8.71 1.24
CA ALA A 188 9.00 -8.92 2.48
C ALA A 188 9.50 -7.56 2.99
N PHE A 189 9.49 -7.39 4.30
CA PHE A 189 9.93 -6.20 4.99
C PHE A 189 10.77 -6.59 6.20
N THR A 190 11.83 -5.84 6.48
CA THR A 190 12.56 -5.96 7.74
C THR A 190 12.88 -4.58 8.28
N TYR A 191 12.76 -4.42 9.59
CA TYR A 191 13.09 -3.20 10.30
C TYR A 191 14.14 -3.51 11.36
N LEU A 192 15.12 -2.63 11.49
CA LEU A 192 16.23 -2.74 12.41
C LEU A 192 16.44 -1.42 13.14
N SER A 193 16.47 -1.46 14.46
CA SER A 193 16.81 -0.33 15.33
C SER A 193 17.99 -0.67 16.24
N VAL A 194 19.07 0.10 16.15
CA VAL A 194 20.35 -0.14 16.83
C VAL A 194 20.62 0.92 17.88
N ILE A 195 21.07 0.48 19.06
CA ILE A 195 21.51 1.35 20.16
C ILE A 195 23.03 1.42 20.18
N SER A 196 23.59 2.62 20.10
CA SER A 196 25.02 2.88 20.23
C SER A 196 25.33 3.71 21.48
N LYS A 197 26.52 3.51 22.04
CA LYS A 197 27.02 4.23 23.21
C LYS A 197 28.37 4.89 22.94
N GLY A 198 28.52 6.12 23.39
CA GLY A 198 29.76 6.91 23.29
C GLY A 198 30.08 7.61 24.61
N GLY A 199 31.34 7.97 24.82
CA GLY A 199 31.77 8.81 25.96
C GLY A 199 31.23 8.37 27.32
N THR A 200 30.96 9.35 28.20
CA THR A 200 30.30 9.14 29.48
C THR A 200 28.81 9.47 29.32
N GLU A 201 27.97 8.43 29.30
CA GLU A 201 26.50 8.51 29.22
C GLU A 201 25.88 8.90 27.87
N GLU A 202 26.63 8.96 26.77
CA GLU A 202 25.99 9.20 25.45
C GLU A 202 25.33 7.91 24.95
N ILE A 203 24.05 8.00 24.65
CA ILE A 203 23.26 6.93 24.03
C ILE A 203 22.59 7.52 22.79
N SER A 204 22.64 6.78 21.69
CA SER A 204 21.97 7.13 20.45
C SER A 204 21.28 5.92 19.85
N THR A 205 20.22 6.17 19.10
CA THR A 205 19.49 5.16 18.35
C THR A 205 19.48 5.53 16.87
N GLY A 206 19.62 4.53 16.01
CA GLY A 206 19.47 4.68 14.57
C GLY A 206 18.71 3.50 14.02
N ASP A 207 17.84 3.78 13.06
CA ASP A 207 16.94 2.83 12.45
C ASP A 207 17.09 2.80 10.93
N TYR A 208 16.79 1.65 10.36
CA TYR A 208 16.66 1.49 8.92
C TYR A 208 15.77 0.28 8.61
N PHE A 209 15.39 0.13 7.34
CA PHE A 209 14.56 -0.97 6.89
C PHE A 209 14.98 -1.48 5.51
N GLY A 210 14.60 -2.73 5.24
CA GLY A 210 14.66 -3.35 3.93
C GLY A 210 13.26 -3.71 3.45
N TYR A 211 13.06 -3.64 2.14
CA TYR A 211 11.83 -4.09 1.51
C TYR A 211 12.16 -4.81 0.19
N ALA A 212 11.41 -5.86 -0.12
CA ALA A 212 11.63 -6.71 -1.28
C ALA A 212 10.35 -7.45 -1.68
N ARG A 213 10.38 -8.20 -2.79
CA ARG A 213 9.27 -9.11 -3.17
C ARG A 213 9.28 -10.42 -2.40
N ASP A 214 10.43 -10.84 -1.88
CA ASP A 214 10.62 -12.03 -1.07
C ASP A 214 11.92 -11.89 -0.25
N LEU A 215 12.26 -12.96 0.47
CA LEU A 215 13.43 -13.04 1.34
C LEU A 215 14.77 -12.78 0.63
N SER A 216 14.90 -13.20 -0.63
CA SER A 216 16.16 -13.14 -1.40
C SER A 216 16.51 -11.72 -1.87
N GLY A 217 15.52 -10.83 -1.90
CA GLY A 217 15.72 -9.46 -2.35
C GLY A 217 16.37 -8.54 -1.31
N PHE A 218 16.59 -9.00 -0.08
CA PHE A 218 17.24 -8.18 0.94
C PHE A 218 18.75 -8.06 0.74
N ASN A 219 19.24 -6.84 0.95
CA ASN A 219 20.65 -6.55 1.17
C ASN A 219 20.85 -6.26 2.66
N ILE A 220 21.09 -7.31 3.45
CA ILE A 220 21.19 -7.20 4.91
C ILE A 220 22.40 -6.37 5.33
N GLU A 221 23.50 -6.41 4.57
CA GLU A 221 24.69 -5.60 4.80
C GLU A 221 24.37 -4.10 4.73
N ASN A 222 23.61 -3.68 3.71
CA ASN A 222 23.17 -2.30 3.53
C ASN A 222 22.20 -1.87 4.65
N ILE A 223 21.26 -2.75 5.04
CA ILE A 223 20.30 -2.44 6.10
C ILE A 223 21.04 -2.22 7.43
N ALA A 224 21.95 -3.13 7.78
CA ALA A 224 22.79 -3.02 8.95
C ALA A 224 23.70 -1.78 8.89
N GLU A 225 24.28 -1.48 7.73
CA GLU A 225 25.17 -0.33 7.56
C GLU A 225 24.44 0.98 7.84
N ASN A 226 23.26 1.17 7.25
CA ASN A 226 22.50 2.40 7.42
C ASN A 226 21.99 2.55 8.85
N ALA A 227 21.46 1.49 9.47
CA ALA A 227 20.97 1.56 10.86
C ALA A 227 22.12 1.88 11.84
N VAL A 228 23.27 1.22 11.70
CA VAL A 228 24.45 1.47 12.55
C VAL A 228 25.02 2.86 12.30
N MET A 229 25.19 3.27 11.04
CA MET A 229 25.70 4.59 10.68
C MET A 229 24.84 5.71 11.28
N ARG A 230 23.50 5.59 11.17
CA ARG A 230 22.56 6.56 11.73
C ARG A 230 22.60 6.60 13.26
N SER A 231 22.80 5.46 13.90
CA SER A 231 22.92 5.36 15.36
C SER A 231 24.22 6.01 15.85
N VAL A 232 25.34 5.69 15.20
CA VAL A 232 26.67 6.09 15.61
C VAL A 232 26.98 7.56 15.32
N THR A 233 26.51 8.10 14.19
CA THR A 233 26.82 9.48 13.74
C THR A 233 26.30 10.55 14.70
N LEU A 234 25.27 10.23 15.50
CA LEU A 234 24.69 11.13 16.48
C LEU A 234 25.46 11.15 17.83
N LEU A 235 26.41 10.24 18.04
CA LEU A 235 27.28 10.29 19.22
C LEU A 235 28.20 11.52 19.14
N GLY A 236 28.36 12.23 20.26
CA GLY A 236 29.06 13.52 20.31
C GLY A 236 28.35 14.68 19.61
N ALA A 237 27.07 14.52 19.22
CA ALA A 237 26.29 15.62 18.68
C ALA A 237 26.22 16.78 19.68
N ARG A 238 26.51 17.99 19.19
CA ARG A 238 26.53 19.21 20.00
C ARG A 238 25.38 20.12 19.66
N LYS A 239 24.88 20.83 20.66
CA LYS A 239 23.91 21.91 20.45
C LYS A 239 24.54 23.00 19.60
N ILE A 240 23.88 23.36 18.51
CA ILE A 240 24.22 24.54 17.71
C ILE A 240 23.34 25.74 18.13
N LYS A 241 23.81 26.96 17.92
CA LYS A 241 22.97 28.16 18.05
C LYS A 241 21.96 28.22 16.91
N SER A 242 20.80 28.84 17.14
CA SER A 242 19.84 29.13 16.08
C SER A 242 20.50 29.93 14.97
N VAL A 243 20.36 29.46 13.73
CA VAL A 243 20.98 30.04 12.54
C VAL A 243 20.08 29.77 11.33
N THR A 244 20.09 30.68 10.36
CA THR A 244 19.56 30.42 9.02
C THR A 244 20.70 29.82 8.19
N ALA A 245 20.53 28.60 7.69
CA ALA A 245 21.52 27.89 6.90
C ALA A 245 20.83 26.99 5.88
N ASP A 246 21.57 26.62 4.84
CA ASP A 246 21.10 25.65 3.85
C ASP A 246 21.08 24.24 4.48
N LEU A 247 20.02 23.49 4.19
CA LEU A 247 19.83 22.12 4.67
C LEU A 247 19.96 21.16 3.49
N LEU A 248 20.91 20.23 3.58
CA LEU A 248 20.94 19.07 2.70
C LEU A 248 20.06 17.97 3.30
N ILE A 249 18.97 17.63 2.61
CA ILE A 249 18.00 16.62 3.06
C ILE A 249 18.42 15.25 2.54
N ASP A 250 18.64 14.32 3.45
CA ASP A 250 18.86 12.91 3.16
C ASP A 250 17.63 12.28 2.48
N PRO A 251 17.77 11.41 1.45
CA PRO A 251 16.62 10.83 0.74
C PRO A 251 15.58 10.15 1.64
N PHE A 252 16.00 9.51 2.74
CA PHE A 252 15.07 8.91 3.71
C PHE A 252 14.17 9.98 4.35
N VAL A 253 14.76 11.11 4.74
CA VAL A 253 14.02 12.25 5.30
C VAL A 253 13.18 12.93 4.23
N GLY A 254 13.68 13.01 2.99
CA GLY A 254 12.92 13.50 1.83
C GLY A 254 11.64 12.70 1.59
N ALA A 255 11.71 11.36 1.69
CA ALA A 255 10.54 10.50 1.58
C ALA A 255 9.52 10.74 2.72
N GLN A 256 9.97 11.09 3.93
CA GLN A 256 9.08 11.48 5.02
C GLN A 256 8.32 12.79 4.70
N PHE A 257 8.97 13.76 4.06
CA PHE A 257 8.27 14.96 3.58
C PHE A 257 7.23 14.63 2.50
N LEU A 258 7.55 13.70 1.60
CA LEU A 258 6.60 13.23 0.59
C LEU A 258 5.36 12.58 1.19
N GLN A 259 5.49 11.86 2.31
CA GLN A 259 4.34 11.29 3.01
C GLN A 259 3.35 12.35 3.50
N PHE A 260 3.82 13.55 3.86
CA PHE A 260 2.91 14.65 4.20
C PHE A 260 2.26 15.25 2.95
N ILE A 261 3.02 15.36 1.86
CA ILE A 261 2.53 15.91 0.59
C ILE A 261 1.50 14.98 -0.05
N SER A 262 1.69 13.65 0.01
CA SER A 262 0.84 12.65 -0.62
C SER A 262 -0.63 12.78 -0.24
N ASP A 263 -0.91 13.05 1.03
CA ASP A 263 -2.28 13.17 1.53
C ASP A 263 -2.95 14.45 1.04
N THR A 264 -2.16 15.52 0.85
CA THR A 264 -2.65 16.82 0.42
C THR A 264 -2.88 16.91 -1.09
N VAL A 265 -2.30 16.02 -1.90
CA VAL A 265 -2.56 15.97 -3.35
C VAL A 265 -3.73 15.07 -3.74
N SER A 266 -4.39 14.45 -2.76
CA SER A 266 -5.65 13.72 -2.94
C SER A 266 -6.79 14.67 -3.29
N ALA A 267 -7.50 14.40 -4.39
CA ALA A 267 -8.68 15.17 -4.78
C ALA A 267 -9.77 15.16 -3.70
N ASP A 268 -9.92 14.07 -2.95
CA ASP A 268 -10.86 14.01 -1.81
C ASP A 268 -10.51 15.04 -0.73
N ALA A 269 -9.22 15.18 -0.41
CA ALA A 269 -8.75 16.16 0.55
C ALA A 269 -8.97 17.60 0.05
N VAL A 270 -8.77 17.85 -1.25
CA VAL A 270 -9.02 19.15 -1.89
C VAL A 270 -10.51 19.51 -1.85
N GLN A 271 -11.38 18.59 -2.29
CA GLN A 271 -12.84 18.78 -2.34
C GLN A 271 -13.43 19.00 -0.94
N LYS A 272 -12.85 18.37 0.09
CA LYS A 272 -13.23 18.58 1.50
C LYS A 272 -12.56 19.79 2.16
N GLY A 273 -11.76 20.56 1.43
CA GLY A 273 -11.08 21.76 1.95
C GLY A 273 -9.96 21.47 2.96
N LYS A 274 -9.41 20.25 2.96
CA LYS A 274 -8.34 19.81 3.85
C LYS A 274 -6.94 19.90 3.23
N SER A 275 -6.86 20.12 1.92
CA SER A 275 -5.58 20.24 1.20
C SER A 275 -5.00 21.65 1.28
N LEU A 276 -3.68 21.72 1.54
CA LEU A 276 -2.87 22.94 1.43
C LEU A 276 -2.77 23.46 -0.01
N PHE A 277 -3.06 22.61 -0.99
CA PHE A 277 -2.94 22.90 -2.42
C PHE A 277 -4.27 23.30 -3.06
N LYS A 278 -5.32 23.51 -2.27
CA LYS A 278 -6.58 24.06 -2.79
C LYS A 278 -6.31 25.35 -3.58
N ASP A 279 -6.90 25.44 -4.77
CA ASP A 279 -6.74 26.56 -5.71
C ASP A 279 -5.30 26.79 -6.22
N LYS A 280 -4.41 25.79 -6.10
CA LYS A 280 -3.01 25.84 -6.58
C LYS A 280 -2.76 25.09 -7.89
N LEU A 281 -3.79 24.52 -8.50
CA LEU A 281 -3.63 23.81 -9.77
C LEU A 281 -3.02 24.73 -10.84
N ASN A 282 -2.02 24.23 -11.56
CA ASN A 282 -1.19 24.93 -12.55
C ASN A 282 -0.42 26.15 -11.99
N LYS A 283 -0.20 26.22 -10.68
CA LYS A 283 0.57 27.30 -10.04
C LYS A 283 1.92 26.79 -9.52
N PRO A 284 2.92 27.68 -9.43
CA PRO A 284 4.19 27.35 -8.77
C PRO A 284 3.96 27.06 -7.29
N VAL A 285 4.52 25.94 -6.85
CA VAL A 285 4.51 25.48 -5.45
C VAL A 285 5.93 25.43 -4.91
N PHE A 286 6.86 24.86 -5.69
CA PHE A 286 8.27 24.81 -5.34
C PHE A 286 9.05 25.92 -6.05
N SER A 287 10.02 26.51 -5.34
CA SER A 287 10.93 27.52 -5.90
C SER A 287 12.03 26.93 -6.80
N ILE A 288 12.12 25.61 -6.84
CA ILE A 288 13.08 24.84 -7.64
C ILE A 288 12.33 24.01 -8.68
N SER A 289 13.00 23.68 -9.78
CA SER A 289 12.49 22.72 -10.76
C SER A 289 12.52 21.32 -10.17
N LEU A 290 11.38 20.90 -9.63
CA LEU A 290 11.19 19.61 -8.98
C LEU A 290 10.06 18.86 -9.68
N ASN A 291 10.29 17.59 -10.00
CA ASN A 291 9.27 16.69 -10.49
C ASN A 291 8.91 15.67 -9.40
N ILE A 292 7.62 15.51 -9.16
CA ILE A 292 7.11 14.50 -8.23
C ILE A 292 6.03 13.71 -8.94
N PHE A 293 6.19 12.39 -8.95
CA PHE A 293 5.32 11.46 -9.65
C PHE A 293 4.62 10.54 -8.67
N ASP A 294 3.40 10.15 -9.01
CA ASP A 294 2.79 8.93 -8.52
C ASP A 294 2.79 7.90 -9.65
N ASP A 295 3.43 6.75 -9.44
CA ASP A 295 3.60 5.74 -10.49
C ASP A 295 3.14 4.36 -10.02
N GLY A 296 1.93 3.98 -10.43
CA GLY A 296 1.36 2.67 -10.13
C GLY A 296 1.94 1.53 -10.96
N THR A 297 2.89 1.81 -11.85
CA THR A 297 3.52 0.84 -12.74
C THR A 297 5.05 0.79 -12.58
N LEU A 298 5.58 1.49 -11.58
CA LEU A 298 7.01 1.53 -11.25
C LEU A 298 7.59 0.12 -11.11
N LYS A 299 8.64 -0.18 -11.87
CA LYS A 299 9.35 -1.46 -11.77
C LYS A 299 9.90 -1.63 -10.35
N ASN A 300 9.67 -2.80 -9.75
CA ASN A 300 10.03 -3.13 -8.36
C ASN A 300 9.32 -2.31 -7.26
N GLY A 301 8.44 -1.37 -7.62
CA GLY A 301 7.62 -0.63 -6.65
C GLY A 301 6.64 -1.57 -5.93
N LEU A 302 6.69 -1.64 -4.60
CA LEU A 302 5.82 -2.55 -3.85
C LEU A 302 4.33 -2.23 -4.00
N SER A 303 4.00 -0.96 -4.27
CA SER A 303 2.64 -0.50 -4.53
C SER A 303 2.18 -0.64 -5.99
N SER A 304 3.06 -1.13 -6.89
CA SER A 304 2.72 -1.31 -8.30
C SER A 304 1.69 -2.43 -8.50
N LYS A 305 0.66 -2.17 -9.30
CA LYS A 305 -0.52 -3.03 -9.49
C LYS A 305 -1.05 -2.85 -10.92
N PRO A 306 -1.72 -3.84 -11.52
CA PRO A 306 -2.30 -3.67 -12.86
C PRO A 306 -3.50 -2.71 -12.86
N PHE A 307 -4.26 -2.66 -11.76
CA PHE A 307 -5.41 -1.79 -11.61
C PHE A 307 -5.53 -1.29 -10.16
N ASP A 308 -6.34 -0.25 -9.97
CA ASP A 308 -6.58 0.39 -8.69
C ASP A 308 -7.74 -0.24 -7.89
N GLY A 309 -8.12 0.36 -6.77
CA GLY A 309 -9.21 -0.14 -5.91
C GLY A 309 -10.59 -0.21 -6.58
N GLU A 310 -10.76 0.30 -7.80
CA GLU A 310 -12.01 0.28 -8.56
C GLU A 310 -11.87 -0.46 -9.90
N GLY A 311 -10.69 -1.00 -10.20
CA GLY A 311 -10.41 -1.66 -11.46
C GLY A 311 -9.97 -0.71 -12.58
N VAL A 312 -9.68 0.56 -12.26
CA VAL A 312 -9.10 1.50 -13.23
C VAL A 312 -7.63 1.15 -13.44
N PRO A 313 -7.13 1.06 -14.69
CA PRO A 313 -5.71 0.77 -14.93
C PRO A 313 -4.77 1.76 -14.23
N LYS A 314 -3.72 1.23 -13.59
CA LYS A 314 -2.66 2.05 -13.01
C LYS A 314 -1.73 2.62 -14.10
N GLY A 315 -1.11 3.75 -13.81
CA GLY A 315 0.00 4.31 -14.58
C GLY A 315 0.77 5.39 -13.84
N ARG A 316 1.51 6.20 -14.60
CA ARG A 316 2.35 7.28 -14.09
C ARG A 316 1.65 8.62 -14.24
N THR A 317 1.49 9.33 -13.13
CA THR A 317 0.91 10.65 -13.04
C THR A 317 1.95 11.64 -12.54
N ALA A 318 2.23 12.69 -13.31
CA ALA A 318 3.06 13.80 -12.87
C ALA A 318 2.23 14.74 -11.99
N VAL A 319 2.44 14.68 -10.67
CA VAL A 319 1.68 15.49 -9.70
C VAL A 319 2.28 16.90 -9.63
N PHE A 320 3.60 16.98 -9.64
CA PHE A 320 4.34 18.23 -9.78
C PHE A 320 5.29 18.15 -10.96
N GLU A 321 5.28 19.16 -11.82
CA GLU A 321 6.16 19.30 -12.98
C GLU A 321 6.87 20.65 -12.95
N ASN A 322 8.21 20.63 -12.98
CA ASN A 322 9.05 21.82 -12.90
C ASN A 322 8.66 22.75 -11.73
N GLY A 323 8.30 22.17 -10.58
CA GLY A 323 7.89 22.88 -9.37
C GLY A 323 6.44 23.39 -9.35
N ASN A 324 5.68 23.20 -10.44
CA ASN A 324 4.26 23.56 -10.50
C ASN A 324 3.37 22.36 -10.17
N LEU A 325 2.23 22.60 -9.52
CA LEU A 325 1.22 21.56 -9.30
C LEU A 325 0.46 21.28 -10.60
N ALA A 326 0.71 20.14 -11.24
CA ALA A 326 0.15 19.78 -12.54
C ALA A 326 -1.24 19.14 -12.42
N THR A 327 -1.45 18.26 -11.43
CA THR A 327 -2.74 17.63 -11.17
C THR A 327 -2.87 17.16 -9.72
N PHE A 328 -4.09 16.94 -9.28
CA PHE A 328 -4.38 16.10 -8.12
C PHE A 328 -4.48 14.63 -8.55
N LEU A 329 -4.44 13.74 -7.56
CA LEU A 329 -4.72 12.31 -7.76
C LEU A 329 -6.20 12.05 -7.54
N TYR A 330 -6.79 11.22 -8.39
CA TYR A 330 -8.22 11.00 -8.49
C TYR A 330 -8.59 9.51 -8.50
N ASN A 331 -9.58 9.13 -7.71
CA ASN A 331 -10.43 7.97 -8.00
C ASN A 331 -11.59 8.37 -8.94
N SER A 332 -12.42 7.42 -9.36
CA SER A 332 -13.48 7.69 -10.36
C SER A 332 -14.53 8.69 -9.85
N TYR A 333 -14.92 8.59 -8.57
CA TYR A 333 -15.90 9.50 -7.96
C TYR A 333 -15.38 10.94 -7.87
N THR A 334 -14.18 11.12 -7.32
CA THR A 334 -13.57 12.45 -7.16
C THR A 334 -13.22 13.07 -8.50
N ALA A 335 -12.84 12.27 -9.50
CA ALA A 335 -12.60 12.74 -10.86
C ALA A 335 -13.85 13.41 -11.44
N ARG A 336 -15.00 12.73 -11.38
CA ARG A 336 -16.25 13.24 -11.94
C ARG A 336 -16.74 14.51 -11.27
N LYS A 337 -16.59 14.62 -9.95
CA LYS A 337 -16.91 15.85 -9.20
C LYS A 337 -16.15 17.07 -9.71
N ASP A 338 -14.93 16.87 -10.20
CA ASP A 338 -14.09 17.92 -10.78
C ASP A 338 -14.23 18.01 -12.31
N GLY A 339 -15.10 17.21 -12.94
CA GLY A 339 -15.21 17.14 -14.40
C GLY A 339 -13.94 16.61 -15.08
N ARG A 340 -13.21 15.71 -14.39
CA ARG A 340 -11.94 15.12 -14.83
C ARG A 340 -12.04 13.61 -15.01
N SER A 341 -10.96 13.05 -15.54
CA SER A 341 -10.74 11.62 -15.67
C SER A 341 -9.99 11.05 -14.45
N SER A 342 -10.24 9.77 -14.14
CA SER A 342 -9.53 9.07 -13.07
C SER A 342 -8.05 8.92 -13.41
N THR A 343 -7.18 9.15 -12.43
CA THR A 343 -5.73 8.90 -12.55
C THR A 343 -5.35 7.47 -12.13
N GLY A 344 -6.34 6.64 -11.82
CA GLY A 344 -6.12 5.28 -11.32
C GLY A 344 -5.66 5.28 -9.85
N ASN A 345 -6.16 6.21 -9.03
CA ASN A 345 -5.70 6.41 -7.65
C ASN A 345 -6.71 5.97 -6.59
N ALA A 346 -7.61 5.05 -6.90
CA ALA A 346 -8.35 4.37 -5.86
C ALA A 346 -7.46 3.40 -5.08
N VAL A 347 -7.52 3.45 -3.76
CA VAL A 347 -6.85 2.54 -2.83
C VAL A 347 -7.88 1.91 -1.88
N ARG A 348 -7.58 0.70 -1.42
CA ARG A 348 -8.34 0.00 -0.39
C ARG A 348 -7.37 -0.61 0.61
N ALA A 349 -7.66 -0.42 1.89
CA ALA A 349 -6.91 -1.07 2.97
C ALA A 349 -7.21 -2.58 3.03
N SER A 350 -8.45 -2.98 2.76
CA SER A 350 -8.88 -4.39 2.69
C SER A 350 -10.26 -4.51 2.02
N TYR A 351 -10.81 -5.72 1.97
CA TYR A 351 -12.21 -5.96 1.60
C TYR A 351 -13.24 -5.34 2.57
N LYS A 352 -12.80 -4.76 3.70
CA LYS A 352 -13.66 -4.15 4.71
C LYS A 352 -14.01 -2.69 4.42
N SER A 353 -13.49 -2.12 3.34
CA SER A 353 -13.65 -0.69 3.07
C SER A 353 -13.92 -0.38 1.59
N PRO A 354 -14.78 0.62 1.31
CA PRO A 354 -14.94 1.15 -0.04
C PRO A 354 -13.65 1.82 -0.51
N PRO A 355 -13.50 2.06 -1.83
CA PRO A 355 -12.31 2.68 -2.39
C PRO A 355 -12.24 4.16 -1.98
N GLN A 356 -11.02 4.63 -1.70
CA GLN A 356 -10.71 6.02 -1.40
C GLN A 356 -9.57 6.51 -2.31
N THR A 357 -9.41 7.81 -2.44
CA THR A 357 -8.30 8.37 -3.23
C THR A 357 -7.00 8.30 -2.43
N GLY A 358 -5.94 7.74 -3.02
CA GLY A 358 -4.62 7.63 -2.39
C GLY A 358 -3.49 7.38 -3.40
N VAL A 359 -2.26 7.42 -2.90
CA VAL A 359 -1.05 7.24 -3.72
C VAL A 359 -0.72 5.77 -3.98
N SER A 360 0.17 5.54 -4.95
CA SER A 360 0.80 4.26 -5.25
C SER A 360 2.29 4.31 -4.88
N ASN A 361 3.20 4.45 -5.86
CA ASN A 361 4.61 4.74 -5.60
C ASN A 361 4.84 6.24 -5.83
N PHE A 362 4.84 7.02 -4.75
CA PHE A 362 4.98 8.48 -4.80
C PHE A 362 6.43 8.89 -4.52
N TYR A 363 7.11 9.50 -5.50
CA TYR A 363 8.54 9.77 -5.42
C TYR A 363 8.96 11.07 -6.11
N ILE A 364 10.11 11.60 -5.67
CA ILE A 364 10.84 12.68 -6.33
C ILE A 364 11.80 12.06 -7.34
N GLU A 365 11.81 12.59 -8.57
CA GLU A 365 12.75 12.18 -9.62
C GLU A 365 14.17 12.73 -9.43
#